data_AF-A0A7G6XIY7-F1
#
_entry.id   AF-A0A7G6XIY7-F1
#
_cell.length_a   1.000
_cell.length_b   1.000
_cell.length_c   1.000
_cell.angle_alpha   90.00
_cell.angle_beta   90.00
_cell.angle_gamma   90.00
#
_symmetry.space_group_name_H-M   'P 1'
#
loop_
_entity.id
_entity.type
_entity.pdbx_description
1 polymer ?
#
loop_
_entity_poly.entity_id
_entity_poly.type
_entity_poly.pdbx_seq_one_letter_code
_entity_poly.pdbx_strand_id
1 'polypeptide(L)'
;MDGNPAYHAIALAAATLLMLPPAVAMLAGWTPPKLASRAAVVPYAWALVCLYANAPLNAVPRMLGAAPGVVTACVAAGLAFSAAAVALLVRAARAAQRGLTTNAR
;
A
#
# COMPACT_ATOMS: atom_id res chain seq x y z
N MET A 1 -12.56 20.73 4.89
CA MET A 1 -13.07 20.23 3.60
C MET A 1 -13.73 18.90 3.87
N ASP A 2 -15.01 18.91 4.24
CA ASP A 2 -15.77 17.68 4.43
C ASP A 2 -16.04 17.11 3.04
N GLY A 3 -15.14 16.23 2.60
CA GLY A 3 -15.24 15.56 1.32
C GLY A 3 -16.50 14.71 1.29
N ASN A 4 -17.21 14.74 0.16
CA ASN A 4 -18.41 13.94 -0.05
C ASN A 4 -18.19 12.48 0.41
N PRO A 5 -19.00 11.93 1.34
CA PRO A 5 -18.81 10.57 1.84
C PRO A 5 -18.85 9.52 0.71
N ALA A 6 -19.57 9.78 -0.38
CA ALA A 6 -19.58 8.93 -1.56
C ALA A 6 -18.21 8.89 -2.26
N TYR A 7 -17.49 10.01 -2.31
CA TYR A 7 -16.13 10.06 -2.87
C TYR A 7 -15.17 9.21 -2.03
N HIS A 8 -15.25 9.32 -0.70
CA HIS A 8 -14.44 8.51 0.21
C HIS A 8 -14.75 7.02 0.10
N ALA A 9 -16.02 6.65 -0.07
CA ALA A 9 -16.44 5.28 -0.30
C ALA A 9 -15.92 4.72 -1.63
N ILE A 10 -16.04 5.48 -2.73
CA ILE A 10 -15.54 5.07 -4.06
C ILE A 10 -14.03 4.89 -4.03
N ALA A 11 -13.30 5.85 -3.46
CA ALA A 11 -11.84 5.76 -3.34
C ALA A 11 -11.41 4.54 -2.51
N LEU A 12 -12.12 4.26 -1.41
CA LEU A 12 -11.87 3.08 -0.58
C LEU A 12 -12.16 1.76 -1.31
N ALA A 13 -13.26 1.70 -2.07
CA ALA A 13 -13.62 0.53 -2.87
C ALA A 13 -12.56 0.27 -3.96
N ALA A 14 -12.16 1.32 -4.69
CA ALA A 14 -11.11 1.23 -5.69
C ALA A 14 -9.77 0.78 -5.08
N ALA A 15 -9.35 1.37 -3.95
CA ALA A 15 -8.13 0.96 -3.26
C ALA A 15 -8.20 -0.50 -2.80
N THR A 16 -9.35 -0.95 -2.29
CA THR A 16 -9.55 -2.34 -1.87
C THR A 16 -9.40 -3.28 -3.07
N LEU A 17 -10.10 -3.02 -4.16
CA LEU A 17 -10.09 -3.87 -5.36
C LEU A 17 -8.74 -3.90 -6.06
N LEU A 18 -8.01 -2.79 -6.07
CA LEU A 18 -6.75 -2.67 -6.81
C LEU A 18 -5.52 -3.06 -5.99
N MET A 19 -5.54 -2.91 -4.66
CA MET A 19 -4.36 -3.13 -3.83
C MET A 19 -4.42 -4.45 -3.05
N LEU A 20 -5.60 -4.84 -2.54
CA LEU A 20 -5.70 -6.00 -1.64
C LEU A 20 -5.51 -7.33 -2.39
N PRO A 21 -6.23 -7.63 -3.50
CA PRO A 21 -6.06 -8.88 -4.23
C PRO A 21 -4.61 -9.15 -4.68
N PRO A 22 -3.90 -8.20 -5.34
CA PRO A 22 -2.53 -8.47 -5.76
C PRO A 22 -1.57 -8.60 -4.58
N ALA A 23 -1.73 -7.80 -3.52
CA ALA A 23 -0.88 -7.93 -2.33
C ALA A 23 -1.04 -9.31 -1.67
N VAL A 24 -2.28 -9.78 -1.49
CA VAL A 24 -2.57 -11.10 -0.92
C VAL A 24 -2.05 -12.21 -1.81
N ALA A 25 -2.27 -12.14 -3.13
CA ALA A 25 -1.74 -13.10 -4.07
C ALA A 25 -0.21 -13.20 -3.98
N MET A 26 0.48 -12.05 -3.92
CA MET A 26 1.93 -11.99 -3.80
C MET A 26 2.44 -12.59 -2.48
N LEU A 27 1.77 -12.31 -1.36
CA LEU A 27 2.09 -12.90 -0.06
C LEU A 27 1.81 -14.40 -0.01
N ALA A 28 0.80 -14.87 -0.76
CA ALA A 28 0.48 -16.29 -0.93
C ALA A 28 1.44 -17.03 -1.87
N GLY A 29 2.43 -16.33 -2.46
CA GLY A 29 3.48 -16.93 -3.27
C GLY A 29 3.36 -16.68 -4.76
N TRP A 30 2.36 -15.95 -5.23
CA TRP A 30 2.30 -15.53 -6.64
C TRP A 30 3.40 -14.50 -6.94
N THR A 31 4.20 -14.76 -7.98
CA THR A 31 5.24 -13.82 -8.42
C THR A 31 4.82 -13.15 -9.72
N PRO A 32 4.68 -11.81 -9.76
CA PRO A 32 4.35 -11.10 -10.98
C PRO A 32 5.41 -11.30 -12.05
N PRO A 33 5.06 -11.36 -13.35
CA PRO A 33 6.02 -11.57 -14.43
C PRO A 33 7.14 -10.51 -14.47
N LYS A 34 6.84 -9.28 -14.05
CA LYS A 34 7.82 -8.16 -14.01
C LYS A 34 8.70 -8.15 -12.77
N LEU A 35 8.43 -9.01 -11.77
CA LEU A 35 9.19 -9.12 -10.52
C LEU A 35 9.71 -10.56 -10.40
N ALA A 36 10.75 -10.87 -11.17
CA ALA A 36 11.33 -12.22 -11.27
C ALA A 36 11.99 -12.74 -9.97
N SER A 37 12.18 -11.87 -8.97
CA SER A 37 12.82 -12.24 -7.70
C SER A 37 11.84 -12.18 -6.54
N ARG A 38 11.69 -13.31 -5.83
CA ARG A 38 10.89 -13.38 -4.58
C ARG A 38 11.37 -12.37 -3.52
N ALA A 39 12.66 -12.04 -3.52
CA ALA A 39 13.23 -11.03 -2.64
C ALA A 39 12.72 -9.61 -2.93
N ALA A 40 12.25 -9.35 -4.15
CA ALA A 40 11.59 -8.10 -4.55
C ALA A 40 10.07 -8.15 -4.36
N VAL A 41 9.45 -9.32 -4.53
CA VAL A 41 7.99 -9.51 -4.43
C VAL A 41 7.47 -9.29 -3.02
N VAL A 42 8.09 -9.88 -2.00
CA VAL A 42 7.63 -9.75 -0.60
C VAL A 42 7.60 -8.29 -0.11
N PRO A 43 8.68 -7.48 -0.25
CA PRO A 43 8.63 -6.08 0.17
C PRO A 43 7.64 -5.26 -0.68
N TYR A 44 7.48 -5.57 -1.97
CA TYR A 44 6.49 -4.91 -2.82
C TYR A 44 5.05 -5.19 -2.35
N ALA A 45 4.75 -6.43 -1.99
CA ALA A 45 3.44 -6.81 -1.47
C ALA A 45 3.12 -6.09 -0.15
N TRP A 46 4.08 -6.02 0.77
CA TRP A 46 3.92 -5.26 2.01
C TRP A 46 3.76 -3.76 1.76
N ALA A 47 4.44 -3.19 0.76
CA ALA A 47 4.23 -1.79 0.39
C ALA A 47 2.79 -1.52 -0.06
N LEU A 48 2.20 -2.43 -0.85
CA LEU A 48 0.79 -2.35 -1.24
C LEU A 48 -0.15 -2.43 -0.04
N VAL A 49 0.13 -3.29 0.95
CA VAL A 49 -0.67 -3.36 2.19
C VAL A 49 -0.56 -2.04 2.98
N CYS A 50 0.63 -1.46 3.10
CA CYS A 50 0.81 -0.17 3.76
C CYS A 50 0.05 0.96 3.04
N LEU A 51 0.13 1.02 1.70
CA LEU A 51 -0.64 1.99 0.91
C LEU A 51 -2.14 1.78 1.06
N TYR A 52 -2.58 0.52 1.05
CA TYR A 52 -3.97 0.17 1.30
C TYR A 52 -4.42 0.68 2.66
N ALA A 53 -3.64 0.50 3.74
CA ALA A 53 -3.99 0.93 5.09
C ALA A 53 -4.23 2.46 5.21
N ASN A 54 -3.62 3.27 4.34
CA ASN A 54 -3.89 4.70 4.28
C ASN A 54 -5.33 5.00 3.80
N ALA A 55 -5.91 4.19 2.91
CA ALA A 55 -7.26 4.39 2.40
C ALA A 55 -8.35 4.33 3.48
N PRO A 56 -8.47 3.28 4.33
CA PRO A 56 -9.46 3.24 5.41
C PRO A 56 -9.16 4.25 6.51
N LEU A 57 -7.89 4.49 6.86
CA LEU A 57 -7.51 5.54 7.83
C LEU A 57 -7.97 6.92 7.37
N ASN A 58 -7.98 7.17 6.06
CA ASN A 58 -8.43 8.43 5.51
C ASN A 58 -9.96 8.48 5.30
N ALA A 59 -10.57 7.40 4.80
CA ALA A 59 -11.98 7.37 4.41
C ALA A 59 -12.92 7.16 5.61
N VAL A 60 -12.64 6.21 6.49
CA VAL A 60 -13.58 5.77 7.54
C VAL A 60 -13.89 6.90 8.54
N PRO A 61 -12.91 7.59 9.13
CA PRO A 61 -13.21 8.67 10.09
C PRO A 61 -14.03 9.81 9.46
N ARG A 62 -13.79 10.12 8.18
CA ARG A 62 -14.53 11.16 7.45
C ARG A 62 -15.95 10.74 7.11
N MET A 63 -16.14 9.49 6.70
CA MET A 63 -17.48 8.94 6.44
C MET A 63 -18.33 8.86 7.70
N LEU A 64 -17.72 8.63 8.85
CA LEU A 64 -18.41 8.56 10.15
C LEU A 64 -18.60 9.94 10.80
N GLY A 65 -18.15 11.04 10.18
CA GLY A 65 -18.21 12.36 10.79
C GLY A 65 -17.44 12.45 12.12
N ALA A 66 -16.31 11.73 12.23
CA ALA A 66 -15.52 11.68 13.45
C ALA A 66 -14.96 13.06 13.81
N ALA A 67 -14.68 13.26 15.11
CA ALA A 67 -14.12 14.50 15.61
C ALA A 67 -12.79 14.85 14.89
N PRO A 68 -12.48 16.15 14.71
CA PRO A 68 -11.27 16.58 13.98
C PRO A 68 -9.98 15.97 14.50
N GLY A 69 -9.85 15.79 15.83
CA GLY A 69 -8.68 15.15 16.45
C GLY A 69 -8.49 13.68 16.06
N VAL A 70 -9.58 12.95 15.81
CA VAL A 70 -9.53 11.57 15.32
C VAL A 70 -9.08 11.56 13.86
N VAL A 71 -9.63 12.45 13.04
CA VAL A 71 -9.25 12.59 11.63
C VAL A 71 -7.76 12.91 11.50
N THR A 72 -7.24 13.86 12.30
CA THR A 72 -5.82 14.22 12.27
C THR A 72 -4.91 13.08 12.73
N ALA A 73 -5.28 12.36 13.78
CA ALA A 73 -4.54 11.18 14.24
C ALA A 73 -4.49 10.09 13.15
N CYS A 74 -5.60 9.80 12.49
CA CYS A 74 -5.64 8.83 11.40
C CYS A 74 -4.85 9.28 10.17
N VAL A 75 -4.83 10.58 9.85
CA VAL A 75 -3.98 11.14 8.78
C VAL A 75 -2.50 10.98 9.12
N ALA A 76 -2.10 11.25 10.38
CA ALA A 76 -0.73 11.05 10.82
C ALA A 76 -0.30 9.57 10.73
N ALA A 77 -1.19 8.64 11.14
CA ALA A 77 -0.95 7.21 10.97
C ALA A 77 -0.83 6.83 9.47
N GLY A 78 -1.70 7.36 8.62
CA GLY A 78 -1.66 7.15 7.17
C GLY A 78 -0.34 7.63 6.52
N LEU A 79 0.20 8.75 6.98
CA LEU A 79 1.52 9.25 6.59
C LEU A 79 2.64 8.30 7.01
N ALA A 80 2.59 7.75 8.23
CA ALA A 80 3.57 6.77 8.69
C ALA A 80 3.54 5.48 7.83
N PHE A 81 2.35 4.98 7.48
CA PHE A 81 2.21 3.87 6.55
C PHE A 81 2.73 4.20 5.15
N SER A 82 2.52 5.43 4.68
CA SER A 82 3.04 5.87 3.38
C SER A 82 4.58 5.91 3.37
N ALA A 83 5.20 6.40 4.44
CA ALA A 83 6.65 6.34 4.62
C ALA A 83 7.19 4.90 4.64
N ALA A 84 6.51 3.99 5.36
CA ALA A 84 6.86 2.57 5.36
C ALA A 84 6.75 1.94 3.96
N ALA A 85 5.69 2.27 3.21
CA ALA A 85 5.51 1.82 1.84
C ALA A 85 6.65 2.27 0.93
N VAL A 86 7.08 3.53 1.03
CA VAL A 86 8.23 4.05 0.26
C VAL A 86 9.50 3.27 0.60
N ALA A 87 9.79 3.06 1.88
CA ALA A 87 10.96 2.29 2.30
C ALA A 87 10.95 0.85 1.75
N LEU A 88 9.78 0.21 1.76
CA LEU A 88 9.58 -1.13 1.21
C LEU A 88 9.71 -1.17 -0.32
N LEU A 89 9.19 -0.18 -1.05
CA LEU A 89 9.38 -0.06 -2.49
C LEU A 89 10.85 0.13 -2.86
N VAL A 90 11.57 0.97 -2.12
CA VAL A 90 13.02 1.14 -2.30
C VAL A 90 13.76 -0.18 -2.04
N ARG A 91 13.37 -0.92 -1.00
CA ARG A 91 13.93 -2.26 -0.71
C ARG A 91 13.62 -3.25 -1.84
N ALA A 92 12.40 -3.25 -2.37
CA ALA A 92 11.99 -4.09 -3.49
C ALA A 92 12.80 -3.77 -4.76
N ALA A 93 12.95 -2.49 -5.09
CA ALA A 93 13.74 -2.04 -6.23
C ALA A 93 15.21 -2.48 -6.12
N ARG A 94 15.82 -2.29 -4.94
CA ARG A 94 17.20 -2.75 -4.68
C ARG A 94 17.34 -4.27 -4.81
N ALA A 95 16.37 -5.03 -4.32
CA ALA A 95 16.38 -6.49 -4.44
C ALA A 95 16.24 -6.96 -5.90
N ALA A 96 15.41 -6.29 -6.70
CA ALA A 96 15.26 -6.57 -8.12
C ALA A 96 16.56 -6.28 -8.90
N GLN A 97 17.21 -5.14 -8.62
CA GLN A 97 18.50 -4.79 -9.23
C GLN A 97 19.60 -5.82 -8.93
N ARG A 98 19.69 -6.29 -7.67
CA ARG A 98 20.68 -7.32 -7.30
C ARG A 98 20.46 -8.63 -8.06
N GLY A 99 19.21 -9.05 -8.23
CA GLY A 99 18.86 -10.26 -9.00
C GLY A 99 19.28 -10.17 -10.48
N LEU A 100 19.15 -9.00 -11.10
CA LEU A 100 19.59 -8.76 -12.47
C LEU A 100 21.12 -8.82 -12.59
N THR A 101 21.86 -8.26 -11.62
CA THR A 101 23.34 -8.27 -11.65
C THR A 101 23.95 -9.66 -11.42
N THR A 102 23.28 -10.55 -10.68
CA THR A 102 23.76 -11.92 -10.44
C THR A 102 23.58 -12.81 -11.67
N ASN A 103 22.50 -12.64 -12.44
CA ASN A 103 22.26 -13.41 -13.67
C ASN A 103 23.08 -12.95 -14.88
N ALA A 104 23.81 -11.83 -14.78
CA ALA A 104 24.65 -11.29 -15.85
C ALA A 104 26.13 -11.72 -15.74
N ARG A 105 26.47 -12.52 -14.73
CA ARG A 105 27.78 -13.17 -14.57
C ARG A 105 27.64 -14.67 -14.82
#